data_AF-A0A538S7G0-F1
#
_entry.id   AF-A0A538S7G0-F1
#
_cell.length_a   1.000
_cell.length_b   1.000
_cell.length_c   1.000
_cell.angle_alpha   90.00
_cell.angle_beta   90.00
_cell.angle_gamma   90.00
#
_symmetry.space_group_name_H-M   'P 1'
#
loop_
_entity.id
_entity.type
_entity.pdbx_description
1 polymer ?
#
loop_
_entity_poly.entity_id
_entity_poly.type
_entity_poly.pdbx_seq_one_letter_code
_entity_poly.pdbx_strand_id
1 'polypeptide(L)' 'GNLKVRINKAADDHLITKDMAKWAHQIRLDANDQRHSDEDAALPTAEEAQRSLTFALALAEFLFVLPARVTRGIEETKK' A
#
# COMPACT_ATOMS: atom_id res chain seq x y z
N GLY A 1 12.39 7.91 9.71
CA GLY A 1 10.94 8.14 9.54
C GLY A 1 10.14 6.94 10.01
N ASN A 2 9.03 7.16 10.74
CA ASN A 2 8.27 6.07 11.40
C ASN A 2 7.35 5.25 10.47
N LEU A 3 7.40 5.45 9.14
CA LEU A 3 6.48 4.79 8.19
C LEU A 3 6.53 3.26 8.30
N LYS A 4 7.73 2.67 8.47
CA LYS A 4 7.89 1.23 8.74
C LYS A 4 7.05 0.78 9.95
N VAL A 5 7.06 1.56 11.03
CA VAL A 5 6.31 1.26 12.26
C VAL A 5 4.81 1.31 12.00
N ARG A 6 4.33 2.30 11.23
CA ARG A 6 2.92 2.41 10.88
C ARG A 6 2.43 1.26 10.00
N ILE A 7 3.24 0.83 9.02
CA ILE A 7 2.93 -0.33 8.16
C ILE A 7 2.79 -1.60 9.01
N ASN A 8 3.72 -1.83 9.93
CA ASN A 8 3.65 -2.98 10.83
C ASN A 8 2.42 -2.93 11.72
N LYS A 9 2.16 -1.78 12.35
CA LYS A 9 0.98 -1.58 13.18
C LYS A 9 -0.32 -1.84 12.41
N ALA A 10 -0.43 -1.38 11.16
CA ALA A 10 -1.62 -1.63 10.34
C ALA A 10 -1.84 -3.13 10.06
N ALA A 11 -0.77 -3.92 9.93
CA ALA A 11 -0.89 -5.37 9.78
C ALA A 11 -1.24 -6.07 11.09
N ASP A 12 -0.65 -5.61 12.21
CA ASP A 12 -0.93 -6.13 13.56
C ASP A 12 -2.37 -5.84 13.99
N ASP A 13 -2.88 -4.65 13.65
CA ASP A 13 -4.27 -4.23 13.86
C ASP A 13 -5.23 -4.84 12.81
N HIS A 14 -4.75 -5.74 11.94
CA HIS A 14 -5.50 -6.40 10.87
C HIS A 14 -6.20 -5.47 9.87
N LEU A 15 -5.77 -4.21 9.76
CA LEU A 15 -6.27 -3.24 8.78
C LEU A 15 -5.78 -3.56 7.37
N ILE A 16 -4.65 -4.24 7.25
CA ILE A 16 -4.10 -4.80 6.00
C ILE A 16 -3.57 -6.20 6.25
N THR A 17 -3.41 -6.99 5.18
CA THR A 17 -2.79 -8.32 5.30
C THR A 17 -1.28 -8.22 5.53
N LYS A 18 -0.69 -9.29 6.06
CA LYS A 18 0.78 -9.38 6.22
C LYS A 18 1.52 -9.22 4.89
N ASP A 19 0.96 -9.72 3.79
CA ASP A 19 1.59 -9.62 2.48
C ASP A 19 1.46 -8.21 1.87
N MET A 20 0.36 -7.51 2.13
CA MET A 20 0.25 -6.09 1.80
C MET A 20 1.27 -5.24 2.57
N ALA A 21 1.56 -5.58 3.83
CA ALA A 21 2.61 -4.91 4.59
C ALA A 21 4.01 -5.19 4.03
N LYS A 22 4.30 -6.43 3.62
CA LYS A 22 5.56 -6.75 2.91
C LYS A 22 5.70 -5.94 1.61
N TRP A 23 4.64 -5.85 0.82
CA TRP A 23 4.63 -5.08 -0.41
C TRP A 23 4.83 -3.57 -0.15
N ALA A 24 4.17 -3.03 0.87
CA ALA A 24 4.37 -1.64 1.31
C ALA A 24 5.82 -1.36 1.73
N HIS A 25 6.49 -2.33 2.38
CA HIS A 25 7.91 -2.19 2.72
C HIS A 25 8.81 -2.15 1.48
N GLN A 26 8.51 -2.93 0.44
CA GLN A 26 9.25 -2.91 -0.82
C GLN A 26 9.09 -1.57 -1.54
N ILE A 27 7.85 -1.09 -1.73
CA ILE A 27 7.59 0.21 -2.34
C ILE A 27 8.25 1.35 -1.56
N ARG A 28 8.26 1.28 -0.22
CA ARG A 28 8.96 2.26 0.64
C ARG A 28 10.46 2.26 0.41
N LEU A 29 11.08 1.10 0.18
CA LEU A 29 12.53 1.01 -0.06
C LEU A 29 12.85 1.65 -1.40
N ASP A 30 12.16 1.26 -2.48
CA ASP A 30 12.30 1.86 -3.82
C ASP A 30 12.16 3.40 -3.78
N ALA A 31 11.15 3.92 -3.07
CA ALA A 31 10.91 5.35 -2.95
C ALA A 31 11.92 6.08 -2.04
N ASN A 32 12.60 5.36 -1.14
CA ASN A 32 13.62 5.94 -0.27
C ASN A 32 15.02 5.88 -0.87
N ASP A 33 15.31 4.95 -1.79
CA ASP A 33 16.59 4.87 -2.50
C ASP A 33 16.82 6.15 -3.34
N GLN A 34 15.76 6.68 -3.94
CA GLN A 34 15.71 8.00 -4.60
C GLN A 34 16.03 9.20 -3.68
N ARG A 35 16.04 8.98 -2.35
CA ARG A 35 16.21 10.01 -1.32
C ARG A 35 17.62 10.02 -0.72
N HIS A 36 18.42 8.99 -0.98
CA HIS A 36 19.87 9.08 -0.80
C HIS A 36 20.39 9.93 -1.95
N SER A 37 20.78 11.15 -1.62
CA SER A 37 21.31 12.17 -2.51
C SER A 37 22.68 11.79 -3.07
N ASP A 38 22.79 10.65 -3.75
CA ASP A 38 23.83 10.51 -4.77
C ASP A 38 23.42 11.47 -5.89
N GLU A 39 24.26 12.48 -6.15
CA GLU A 39 24.04 13.42 -7.27
C GLU A 39 23.99 12.68 -8.63
N ASP A 40 24.45 11.43 -8.66
CA ASP A 40 24.41 10.48 -9.79
C ASP A 40 23.21 9.52 -9.78
N ALA A 41 22.28 9.61 -8.82
CA ALA A 41 21.13 8.72 -8.77
C ALA A 41 20.23 8.91 -10.00
N ALA A 42 19.95 7.82 -10.71
CA ALA A 42 19.12 7.87 -11.90
C ALA A 42 17.72 8.40 -11.58
N LEU A 43 17.21 9.27 -12.46
CA LEU A 43 15.83 9.73 -12.38
C LEU A 43 14.87 8.52 -12.37
N PRO A 44 13.78 8.59 -11.58
CA PRO A 44 12.85 7.48 -11.48
C PRO A 44 12.21 7.21 -12.84
N THR A 45 12.10 5.94 -13.16
CA THR A 45 11.47 5.45 -14.40
C THR A 45 9.95 5.50 -14.30
N ALA A 46 9.29 5.52 -15.46
CA ALA A 46 7.83 5.39 -15.50
C ALA A 46 7.34 4.07 -14.87
N GLU A 47 8.15 3.01 -14.93
CA GLU A 47 7.84 1.73 -14.32
C GLU A 47 7.83 1.80 -12.78
N GLU A 48 8.80 2.46 -12.17
CA GLU A 48 8.85 2.70 -10.72
C GLU A 48 7.65 3.52 -10.22
N ALA A 49 7.26 4.54 -10.98
CA ALA A 49 6.05 5.31 -10.71
C ALA A 49 4.80 4.42 -10.81
N GLN A 50 4.74 3.56 -11.82
CA GLN A 50 3.63 2.63 -12.01
C GLN A 50 3.52 1.62 -10.86
N ARG A 51 4.64 1.12 -10.31
CA ARG A 51 4.63 0.23 -9.13
C ARG A 51 3.95 0.88 -7.92
N SER A 52 4.28 2.15 -7.67
CA SER A 52 3.68 2.93 -6.58
C SER A 52 2.18 3.18 -6.79
N LEU A 53 1.78 3.50 -8.03
CA LEU A 53 0.39 3.68 -8.40
C LEU A 53 -0.42 2.39 -8.22
N THR A 54 0.12 1.26 -8.70
CA THR A 54 -0.52 -0.06 -8.57
C THR A 54 -0.73 -0.44 -7.12
N PHE A 55 0.25 -0.19 -6.25
CA PHE A 55 0.11 -0.41 -4.81
C PHE A 55 -0.99 0.48 -4.21
N ALA A 56 -1.01 1.77 -4.53
CA ALA A 56 -2.02 2.70 -4.03
C ALA A 56 -3.44 2.30 -4.42
N LEU A 57 -3.64 1.85 -5.67
CA LEU A 57 -4.92 1.36 -6.16
C LEU A 57 -5.35 0.07 -5.45
N ALA A 58 -4.44 -0.89 -5.29
CA ALA A 58 -4.73 -2.13 -4.58
C ALA A 58 -5.09 -1.87 -3.10
N LEU A 59 -4.39 -0.94 -2.45
CA LEU A 59 -4.69 -0.52 -1.10
C LEU A 59 -6.08 0.13 -1.00
N ALA A 60 -6.46 0.97 -1.96
CA ALA A 60 -7.77 1.60 -1.99
C ALA A 60 -8.90 0.58 -2.21
N GLU A 61 -8.71 -0.40 -3.10
CA GLU A 61 -9.67 -1.49 -3.31
C GLU A 61 -9.86 -2.29 -2.02
N PHE A 62 -8.77 -2.63 -1.33
CA PHE A 62 -8.82 -3.39 -0.08
C PHE A 62 -9.47 -2.65 1.08
N LEU A 63 -9.16 -1.36 1.26
CA LEU A 63 -9.63 -0.58 2.41
C LEU A 63 -11.04 -0.02 2.25
N PHE A 64 -11.49 0.21 1.01
CA PHE A 64 -12.74 0.92 0.78
C PHE A 64 -13.70 0.15 -0.12
N VAL A 65 -13.23 -0.41 -1.24
CA VAL A 65 -14.12 -1.03 -2.23
C VAL A 65 -14.62 -2.39 -1.77
N LEU A 66 -13.73 -3.29 -1.34
CA LEU A 66 -14.13 -4.61 -0.82
C LEU A 66 -15.01 -4.48 0.43
N PRO A 67 -14.68 -3.65 1.44
CA PRO A 67 -15.54 -3.46 2.61
C PRO A 67 -16.91 -2.88 2.25
N ALA A 68 -16.98 -1.93 1.31
CA ALA A 68 -18.26 -1.39 0.84
C ALA A 68 -19.10 -2.47 0.13
N ARG A 69 -18.49 -3.30 -0.72
CA ARG A 69 -19.17 -4.43 -1.38
C ARG A 69 -19.70 -5.45 -0.38
N VAL A 70 -18.90 -5.79 0.64
CA VAL A 70 -19.32 -6.70 1.73
C VAL A 70 -20.48 -6.10 2.51
N THR A 71 -20.38 -4.83 2.91
CA THR A 71 -21.45 -4.11 3.63
C THR A 71 -22.75 -4.14 2.82
N ARG A 72 -22.67 -3.81 1.53
CA ARG A 72 -23.84 -3.86 0.64
C ARG A 72 -24.43 -5.27 0.55
N GLY A 73 -23.61 -6.30 0.38
CA GLY A 73 -24.08 -7.68 0.33
C GLY A 73 -24.75 -8.15 1.61
N ILE A 74 -24.30 -7.66 2.77
CA ILE A 74 -24.97 -7.91 4.06
C ILE A 74 -26.35 -7.22 4.08
N GLU A 75 -26.43 -5.94 3.70
CA GLU A 75 -27.71 -5.21 3.69
C GLU A 75 -28.73 -5.83 2.72
N GLU A 76 -28.31 -6.22 1.52
CA GLU A 76 -29.17 -6.84 0.50
C GLU A 76 -29.71 -8.22 0.92
N THR A 77 -29.07 -8.89 1.89
CA THR A 77 -29.45 -10.23 2.35
C THR A 77 -30.09 -10.25 3.74
N LYS A 78 -30.32 -9.08 4.36
CA LYS A 78 -31.09 -8.98 5.60
C LYS A 78 -32.54 -9.40 5.34
N LYS A 79 -32.99 -10.41 6.08
CA LYS A 79 -34.38 -10.89 6.09
C LYS A 79 -35.27 -9.99 6.93
#